data_AF-A0A0Q7K687-F1
#
_entry.id   AF-A0A0Q7K687-F1
#
_cell.length_a   1.000
_cell.length_b   1.000
_cell.length_c   1.000
_cell.angle_alpha   90.00
_cell.angle_beta   90.00
_cell.angle_gamma   90.00
#
_symmetry.space_group_name_H-M   'P 1'
#
loop_
_entity.id
_entity.type
_entity.pdbx_description
1 polymer ?
#
loop_
_entity_poly.entity_id
_entity_poly.type
_entity_poly.pdbx_seq_one_letter_code
_entity_poly.pdbx_strand_id
1 'polypeptide(L)'
;MLNRFARAFFTRLLTPAAGLLLRAGISPDVVTLVGTLGVAAGALVFYPSGHLLIGTLVITAFVFSDTVDGIMARASGRSSAWGAYLDSTLDRVGDAAIFGGLVLWYLGRGDDTLTGTLALACLVLGAVVSYAKARAEGLGMTANVGIAERADRLVAVLVTTGFVGLGLPDVVLTVVLALLAVASLVTVVQRMLEVRRQALRAVPPPAP
;
A
#
# COMPACT_ATOMS: atom_id res chain seq x y z
N MET A 1 15.51 -10.48 -3.49
CA MET A 1 16.72 -10.53 -2.62
C MET A 1 17.06 -9.17 -1.98
N LEU A 2 17.02 -8.05 -2.72
CA LEU A 2 17.16 -6.67 -2.17
C LEU A 2 16.24 -6.39 -0.97
N ASN A 3 14.99 -6.83 -1.04
CA ASN A 3 13.99 -6.65 0.03
C ASN A 3 14.44 -7.27 1.38
N ARG A 4 15.18 -8.39 1.38
CA ARG A 4 15.61 -9.05 2.64
C ARG A 4 16.69 -8.25 3.37
N PHE A 5 17.67 -7.72 2.64
CA PHE A 5 18.75 -6.92 3.21
C PHE A 5 18.26 -5.55 3.67
N ALA A 6 17.44 -4.88 2.86
CA ALA A 6 16.79 -3.62 3.25
C ALA A 6 15.94 -3.81 4.51
N ARG A 7 15.09 -4.85 4.55
CA ARG A 7 14.25 -5.14 5.71
C ARG A 7 15.06 -5.43 6.97
N ALA A 8 16.15 -6.19 6.86
CA ALA A 8 17.04 -6.46 8.00
C ALA A 8 17.73 -5.18 8.50
N PHE A 9 18.19 -4.33 7.59
CA PHE A 9 18.79 -3.03 7.91
C PHE A 9 17.79 -2.11 8.62
N PHE A 10 16.61 -1.88 8.03
CA PHE A 10 15.57 -1.04 8.63
C PHE A 10 15.08 -1.61 9.95
N THR A 11 14.95 -2.92 10.07
CA THR A 11 14.60 -3.55 11.35
C THR A 11 15.63 -3.21 12.43
N ARG A 12 16.92 -3.36 12.13
CA ARG A 12 17.98 -3.04 13.09
C ARG A 12 18.01 -1.56 13.44
N LEU A 13 17.80 -0.69 12.45
CA LEU A 13 17.77 0.76 12.62
C LEU A 13 16.58 1.24 13.48
N LEU A 14 15.41 0.63 13.30
CA LEU A 14 14.15 1.04 13.93
C LEU A 14 13.86 0.33 15.26
N THR A 15 14.53 -0.78 15.56
CA THR A 15 14.40 -1.50 16.84
C THR A 15 14.54 -0.61 18.08
N PRO A 16 15.52 0.32 18.17
CA PRO A 16 15.63 1.21 19.33
C PRO A 16 14.40 2.08 19.53
N ALA A 17 13.86 2.66 18.45
CA ALA A 17 12.64 3.47 18.48
C ALA A 17 11.42 2.64 18.93
N ALA A 18 11.25 1.43 18.36
CA ALA A 18 10.22 0.50 18.79
C ALA A 18 10.31 0.16 20.29
N GLY A 19 11.52 -0.05 20.81
CA GLY A 19 11.76 -0.30 22.23
C GLY A 19 11.41 0.89 23.13
N LEU A 20 11.71 2.13 22.68
CA LEU A 20 11.33 3.35 23.39
C LEU A 20 9.81 3.53 23.45
N LEU A 21 9.11 3.31 22.34
CA LEU A 21 7.65 3.41 22.27
C LEU A 21 6.98 2.39 23.19
N LEU A 22 7.46 1.14 23.20
CA LEU A 22 6.97 0.11 24.13
C LEU A 22 7.21 0.49 25.59
N ARG A 23 8.39 1.04 25.93
CA ARG A 23 8.69 1.53 27.29
C ARG A 23 7.80 2.71 27.70
N ALA A 24 7.39 3.53 26.74
CA ALA A 24 6.43 4.61 26.95
C ALA A 24 4.96 4.13 27.04
N GLY A 25 4.71 2.81 26.96
CA GLY A 25 3.37 2.24 27.05
C GLY A 25 2.54 2.37 25.76
N ILE A 26 3.14 2.79 24.65
CA ILE A 26 2.47 2.95 23.37
C ILE A 26 2.25 1.57 22.74
N SER A 27 1.03 1.27 22.32
CA SER A 27 0.71 0.00 21.65
C SER A 27 1.10 0.04 20.16
N PRO A 28 1.37 -1.13 19.54
CA PRO A 28 1.56 -1.23 18.09
C PRO A 28 0.41 -0.61 17.30
N ASP A 29 -0.84 -0.86 17.71
CA ASP A 29 -2.06 -0.33 17.07
C ASP A 29 -2.07 1.20 16.97
N VAL A 30 -1.58 1.90 18.00
CA VAL A 30 -1.46 3.37 17.99
C VAL A 30 -0.46 3.82 16.95
N VAL A 31 0.66 3.09 16.81
CA VAL A 31 1.69 3.39 15.80
C VAL A 31 1.14 3.18 14.40
N THR A 32 0.40 2.10 14.15
CA THR A 32 -0.28 1.85 12.86
C THR A 32 -1.26 2.98 12.53
N LEU A 33 -2.07 3.41 13.50
CA LEU A 33 -3.06 4.48 13.31
C LEU A 33 -2.40 5.83 13.01
N VAL A 34 -1.41 6.23 13.81
CA VAL A 34 -0.68 7.50 13.63
C VAL A 34 0.09 7.49 12.31
N GLY A 35 0.73 6.36 11.99
CA GLY A 35 1.37 6.10 10.70
C GLY A 35 0.45 6.39 9.53
N THR A 36 -0.72 5.75 9.54
CA THR A 36 -1.72 5.89 8.48
C THR A 36 -2.27 7.31 8.38
N LEU A 37 -2.53 7.96 9.51
CA LEU A 37 -2.95 9.37 9.52
C LEU A 37 -1.86 10.29 8.94
N GLY A 38 -0.58 10.02 9.24
CA GLY A 38 0.55 10.75 8.67
C GLY A 38 0.68 10.55 7.17
N VAL A 39 0.51 9.32 6.67
CA VAL A 39 0.44 9.03 5.23
C VAL A 39 -0.72 9.77 4.57
N ALA A 40 -1.92 9.70 5.16
CA ALA A 40 -3.11 10.34 4.63
C ALA A 40 -2.98 11.86 4.61
N ALA A 41 -2.46 12.47 5.68
CA ALA A 41 -2.18 13.91 5.73
C ALA A 41 -1.11 14.31 4.69
N GLY A 42 -0.03 13.54 4.59
CA GLY A 42 1.02 13.71 3.60
C GLY A 42 0.47 13.75 2.17
N ALA A 43 -0.40 12.80 1.83
CA ALA A 43 -1.00 12.71 0.51
C ALA A 43 -2.09 13.76 0.27
N LEU A 44 -3.08 13.87 1.16
CA LEU A 44 -4.30 14.64 0.91
C LEU A 44 -4.17 16.15 1.20
N VAL A 45 -3.12 16.58 1.91
CA VAL A 45 -2.84 18.01 2.12
C VAL A 45 -1.85 18.52 1.08
N PHE A 46 -0.71 17.83 0.90
CA PHE A 46 0.37 18.35 0.08
C PHE A 46 0.20 18.06 -1.42
N TYR A 47 -0.30 16.89 -1.82
CA TYR A 47 -0.46 16.59 -3.26
C TYR A 47 -1.48 17.52 -3.93
N PRO A 48 -2.70 17.73 -3.40
CA PRO A 48 -3.67 18.64 -4.04
C PRO A 48 -3.18 20.09 -4.12
N SER A 49 -2.21 20.48 -3.29
CA SER A 49 -1.58 21.79 -3.28
C SER A 49 -0.38 21.89 -4.25
N GLY A 50 -0.03 20.80 -4.95
CA GLY A 50 1.10 20.74 -5.87
C GLY A 50 2.46 20.52 -5.20
N HIS A 51 2.51 20.37 -3.87
CA HIS A 51 3.73 20.12 -3.11
C HIS A 51 4.10 18.62 -3.13
N LEU A 52 4.28 18.06 -4.32
CA LEU A 52 4.49 16.63 -4.53
C LEU A 52 5.70 16.10 -3.76
N LEU A 53 6.85 16.77 -3.81
CA LEU A 53 8.04 16.34 -3.08
C LEU A 53 7.80 16.32 -1.56
N ILE A 54 7.23 17.38 -0.99
CA ILE A 54 6.97 17.47 0.45
C ILE A 54 6.00 16.37 0.88
N GLY A 55 4.90 16.20 0.13
CA GLY A 55 3.94 15.13 0.37
C GLY A 55 4.60 13.76 0.34
N THR A 56 5.44 13.49 -0.67
CA THR A 56 6.18 12.22 -0.79
C THR A 56 7.11 12.01 0.39
N LEU A 57 7.89 13.00 0.81
CA LEU A 57 8.79 12.88 1.96
C LEU A 57 8.04 12.60 3.27
N VAL A 58 6.91 13.28 3.48
CA VAL A 58 6.03 13.03 4.64
C VAL A 58 5.47 11.61 4.60
N ILE A 59 4.91 11.18 3.46
CA ILE A 59 4.41 9.82 3.30
C ILE A 59 5.51 8.79 3.57
N THR A 60 6.68 8.95 2.96
CA THR A 60 7.81 8.04 3.14
C THR A 60 8.25 7.97 4.61
N ALA A 61 8.28 9.08 5.33
CA ALA A 61 8.62 9.09 6.75
C ALA A 61 7.61 8.25 7.57
N PHE A 62 6.32 8.36 7.27
CA PHE A 62 5.27 7.65 7.99
C PHE A 62 5.11 6.19 7.54
N VAL A 63 5.41 5.80 6.29
CA VAL A 63 5.36 4.38 5.86
C VAL A 63 6.29 3.47 6.68
N PHE A 64 7.36 4.02 7.28
CA PHE A 64 8.21 3.25 8.19
C PHE A 64 7.52 2.87 9.52
N SER A 65 6.36 3.46 9.85
CA SER A 65 5.55 3.05 11.01
C SER A 65 5.19 1.57 10.97
N ASP A 66 4.90 1.02 9.79
CA ASP A 66 4.50 -0.39 9.60
C ASP A 66 5.68 -1.34 9.88
N THR A 67 6.90 -0.83 9.77
CA THR A 67 8.08 -1.60 10.21
C THR A 67 8.21 -1.52 11.73
N VAL A 68 7.95 -0.36 12.32
CA VAL A 68 8.03 -0.13 13.77
C VAL A 68 6.97 -0.93 14.52
N ASP A 69 5.70 -0.84 14.12
CA ASP A 69 4.60 -1.57 14.78
C ASP A 69 4.79 -3.09 14.71
N GLY A 70 5.30 -3.62 13.59
CA GLY A 70 5.59 -5.03 13.42
C GLY A 70 6.75 -5.48 14.31
N ILE A 71 7.75 -4.64 14.52
CA ILE A 71 8.81 -4.88 15.51
C ILE A 71 8.20 -4.88 16.91
N MET A 72 7.36 -3.89 17.24
CA MET A 72 6.73 -3.78 18.55
C MET A 72 5.81 -4.98 18.86
N ALA A 73 5.01 -5.42 17.89
CA ALA A 73 4.11 -6.57 18.03
C ALA A 73 4.89 -7.86 18.29
N ARG A 74 6.01 -8.09 17.58
CA ARG A 74 6.89 -9.24 17.82
C ARG A 74 7.60 -9.15 19.17
N ALA A 75 8.13 -7.98 19.53
CA ALA A 75 8.86 -7.78 20.78
C ALA A 75 7.97 -7.86 22.03
N SER A 76 6.69 -7.47 21.92
CA SER A 76 5.72 -7.52 23.01
C SER A 76 4.93 -8.84 23.08
N GLY A 77 5.18 -9.78 22.17
CA GLY A 77 4.42 -11.05 22.09
C GLY A 77 2.95 -10.87 21.68
N ARG A 78 2.58 -9.73 21.09
CA ARG A 78 1.19 -9.34 20.77
C ARG A 78 0.82 -9.56 19.30
N SER A 79 1.31 -10.62 18.65
CA SER A 79 0.80 -10.99 17.33
C SER A 79 -0.65 -11.46 17.44
N SER A 80 -1.61 -10.65 16.99
CA SER A 80 -3.05 -10.92 17.14
C SER A 80 -3.78 -10.83 15.80
N ALA A 81 -4.93 -11.52 15.71
CA ALA A 81 -5.82 -11.40 14.55
C ALA A 81 -6.33 -9.97 14.36
N TRP A 82 -6.55 -9.24 15.47
CA TRP A 82 -6.92 -7.82 15.45
C TRP A 82 -5.83 -6.96 14.82
N GLY A 83 -4.57 -7.10 15.26
CA GLY A 83 -3.46 -6.32 14.72
C GLY A 83 -3.26 -6.57 13.22
N ALA A 84 -3.33 -7.83 12.78
CA ALA A 84 -3.27 -8.16 11.35
C ALA A 84 -4.45 -7.58 10.55
N TYR A 85 -5.67 -7.59 11.12
CA TYR A 85 -6.83 -6.96 10.50
C TYR A 85 -6.66 -5.45 10.39
N LEU A 86 -6.20 -4.79 11.46
CA LEU A 86 -5.99 -3.35 11.55
C LEU A 86 -4.92 -2.87 10.56
N ASP A 87 -3.71 -3.44 10.63
CA ASP A 87 -2.58 -3.18 9.73
C ASP A 87 -3.02 -3.26 8.27
N SER A 88 -3.64 -4.39 7.94
CA SER A 88 -4.11 -4.61 6.59
C SER A 88 -5.20 -3.58 6.21
N THR A 89 -6.19 -3.31 7.06
CA THR A 89 -7.26 -2.35 6.72
C THR A 89 -6.71 -0.93 6.51
N LEU A 90 -5.79 -0.49 7.38
CA LEU A 90 -5.21 0.84 7.33
C LEU A 90 -4.21 1.01 6.18
N ASP A 91 -3.50 -0.05 5.78
CA ASP A 91 -2.72 -0.11 4.54
C ASP A 91 -3.55 0.34 3.32
N ARG A 92 -4.82 -0.10 3.25
CA ARG A 92 -5.72 0.23 2.14
C ARG A 92 -6.18 1.68 2.22
N VAL A 93 -6.34 2.22 3.42
CA VAL A 93 -6.63 3.65 3.63
C VAL A 93 -5.45 4.51 3.17
N GLY A 94 -4.22 4.12 3.54
CA GLY A 94 -3.00 4.79 3.09
C GLY A 94 -2.83 4.76 1.57
N ASP A 95 -2.97 3.59 0.95
CA ASP A 95 -2.90 3.44 -0.51
C ASP A 95 -3.96 4.34 -1.21
N ALA A 96 -5.20 4.33 -0.71
CA ALA A 96 -6.28 5.15 -1.27
C ALA A 96 -6.01 6.65 -1.12
N ALA A 97 -5.43 7.09 0.00
CA ALA A 97 -5.06 8.48 0.21
C ALA A 97 -3.96 8.94 -0.76
N ILE A 98 -2.93 8.12 -0.97
CA ILE A 98 -1.82 8.42 -1.89
C ILE A 98 -2.35 8.62 -3.31
N PHE A 99 -3.07 7.64 -3.86
CA PHE A 99 -3.62 7.77 -5.21
C PHE A 99 -4.72 8.83 -5.29
N GLY A 100 -5.55 8.97 -4.25
CA GLY A 100 -6.57 10.01 -4.17
C GLY A 100 -5.98 11.42 -4.21
N GLY A 101 -4.86 11.67 -3.51
CA GLY A 101 -4.14 12.93 -3.56
C GLY A 101 -3.61 13.25 -4.96
N LEU A 102 -3.08 12.24 -5.67
CA LEU A 102 -2.65 12.41 -7.06
C LEU A 102 -3.82 12.70 -8.01
N VAL A 103 -4.96 12.01 -7.83
CA VAL A 103 -6.19 12.27 -8.59
C VAL A 103 -6.65 13.71 -8.40
N LEU A 104 -6.71 14.18 -7.14
CA LEU A 104 -7.13 15.54 -6.81
C LEU A 104 -6.19 16.61 -7.40
N TRP A 105 -4.88 16.33 -7.43
CA TRP A 105 -3.92 17.23 -8.07
C TRP A 105 -4.11 17.29 -9.58
N TYR A 106 -3.98 16.15 -10.27
CA TYR A 106 -3.89 16.12 -11.73
C TYR A 106 -5.24 16.34 -12.44
N LEU A 107 -6.37 15.93 -11.85
CA LEU A 107 -7.70 16.31 -12.36
C LEU A 107 -8.14 17.70 -11.91
N GLY A 108 -7.40 18.33 -11.00
CA GLY A 108 -7.64 19.67 -10.50
C GLY A 108 -6.64 20.66 -11.09
N ARG A 109 -5.77 21.19 -10.23
CA ARG A 109 -4.86 22.30 -10.57
C ARG A 109 -3.67 21.88 -11.42
N GLY A 110 -3.31 20.60 -11.44
CA GLY A 110 -2.24 20.06 -12.26
C GLY A 110 -2.61 19.94 -13.74
N ASP A 111 -3.90 19.98 -14.08
CA ASP A 111 -4.45 20.00 -15.44
C ASP A 111 -3.88 18.94 -16.41
N ASP A 112 -3.73 17.70 -15.91
CA ASP A 112 -3.37 16.54 -16.71
C ASP A 112 -4.39 15.42 -16.49
N THR A 113 -5.39 15.42 -17.37
CA THR A 113 -6.52 14.48 -17.30
C THR A 113 -6.05 13.03 -17.46
N LEU A 114 -5.03 12.77 -18.28
CA LEU A 114 -4.54 11.41 -18.51
C LEU A 114 -3.85 10.86 -17.25
N THR A 115 -2.93 11.63 -16.67
CA THR A 115 -2.23 11.24 -15.45
C THR A 115 -3.19 11.06 -14.28
N GLY A 116 -4.16 11.98 -14.10
CA GLY A 116 -5.20 11.86 -13.09
C GLY A 116 -6.09 10.63 -13.28
N THR A 117 -6.48 10.31 -14.52
CA THR A 117 -7.28 9.12 -14.84
C THR A 117 -6.51 7.82 -14.57
N LEU A 118 -5.22 7.79 -14.88
CA LEU A 118 -4.37 6.63 -14.58
C LEU A 118 -4.12 6.46 -13.07
N ALA A 119 -4.01 7.56 -12.32
CA ALA A 119 -3.97 7.51 -10.86
C ALA A 119 -5.28 6.93 -10.28
N LEU A 120 -6.44 7.33 -10.83
CA LEU A 120 -7.73 6.77 -10.47
C LEU A 120 -7.83 5.27 -10.81
N ALA A 121 -7.34 4.87 -11.99
CA ALA A 121 -7.28 3.47 -12.38
C ALA A 121 -6.42 2.65 -11.41
N CYS A 122 -5.26 3.18 -11.00
CA CYS A 122 -4.39 2.54 -10.00
C CYS A 122 -5.08 2.41 -8.63
N LEU A 123 -5.83 3.43 -8.19
CA LEU A 123 -6.62 3.38 -6.96
C LEU A 123 -7.63 2.24 -7.01
N VAL A 124 -8.45 2.18 -8.07
CA VAL A 124 -9.50 1.18 -8.22
C VAL A 124 -8.91 -0.23 -8.36
N LEU A 125 -7.96 -0.41 -9.27
CA LEU A 125 -7.34 -1.71 -9.50
C LEU A 125 -6.55 -2.19 -8.27
N GLY A 126 -5.86 -1.30 -7.56
CA GLY A 126 -5.17 -1.60 -6.31
C GLY A 126 -6.13 -2.12 -5.22
N ALA A 127 -7.31 -1.49 -5.10
CA ALA A 127 -8.36 -1.95 -4.19
C ALA A 127 -8.90 -3.33 -4.60
N VAL A 128 -9.15 -3.56 -5.89
CA VAL A 128 -9.62 -4.86 -6.41
C VAL A 128 -8.57 -5.96 -6.22
N VAL A 129 -7.28 -5.67 -6.44
CA VAL A 129 -6.18 -6.62 -6.16
C VAL A 129 -6.25 -7.08 -4.71
N SER A 130 -6.31 -6.16 -3.75
CA SER A 130 -6.39 -6.47 -2.31
C SER A 130 -7.66 -7.23 -1.96
N TYR A 131 -8.81 -6.80 -2.48
CA TYR A 131 -10.10 -7.44 -2.23
C TYR A 131 -10.17 -8.87 -2.79
N ALA A 132 -9.67 -9.10 -4.00
CA ALA A 132 -9.66 -10.43 -4.61
C ALA A 132 -8.92 -11.46 -3.74
N LYS A 133 -7.81 -11.04 -3.11
CA LYS A 133 -7.09 -11.89 -2.14
C LYS A 133 -7.87 -12.08 -0.84
N ALA A 134 -8.33 -10.99 -0.22
CA ALA A 134 -9.08 -11.08 1.04
C ALA A 134 -10.35 -11.93 0.90
N ARG A 135 -11.06 -11.81 -0.23
CA ARG A 135 -12.27 -12.60 -0.52
C ARG A 135 -11.95 -14.07 -0.78
N ALA A 136 -10.83 -14.38 -1.43
CA ALA A 136 -10.36 -15.76 -1.59
C ALA A 136 -10.10 -16.40 -0.22
N GLU A 137 -9.34 -15.72 0.64
CA GLU A 137 -9.01 -16.20 2.00
C GLU A 137 -10.28 -16.38 2.85
N GLY A 138 -11.24 -15.46 2.75
CA GLY A 138 -12.55 -15.59 3.42
C GLY A 138 -13.41 -16.76 2.92
N LEU A 139 -13.11 -17.33 1.75
CA LEU A 139 -13.74 -18.54 1.22
C LEU A 139 -12.91 -19.81 1.50
N GLY A 140 -11.84 -19.71 2.30
CA GLY A 140 -10.91 -20.82 2.54
C GLY A 140 -10.00 -21.15 1.35
N MET A 141 -9.89 -20.24 0.38
CA MET A 141 -9.03 -20.36 -0.82
C MET A 141 -7.80 -19.45 -0.71
N THR A 142 -6.82 -19.64 -1.57
CA THR A 142 -5.61 -18.78 -1.63
C THR A 142 -5.51 -18.03 -2.95
N ALA A 143 -5.02 -16.80 -2.90
CA ALA A 143 -4.72 -15.99 -4.09
C ALA A 143 -3.38 -15.26 -3.96
N ASN A 144 -2.37 -15.96 -3.42
CA ASN A 144 -0.99 -15.47 -3.28
C ASN A 144 -0.20 -15.53 -4.60
N VAL A 145 -0.82 -15.08 -5.68
CA VAL A 145 -0.23 -14.89 -7.01
C VAL A 145 -0.36 -13.42 -7.42
N GLY A 146 0.41 -13.02 -8.42
CA GLY A 146 0.40 -11.64 -8.90
C GLY A 146 1.78 -11.14 -9.29
N ILE A 147 1.86 -10.26 -10.29
CA ILE A 147 3.10 -9.55 -10.64
C ILE A 147 3.21 -8.18 -9.97
N ALA A 148 2.08 -7.61 -9.51
CA ALA A 148 2.02 -6.30 -8.87
C ALA A 148 1.83 -6.46 -7.35
N GLU A 149 2.95 -6.64 -6.63
CA GLU A 149 2.94 -6.61 -5.17
C GLU A 149 2.73 -5.18 -4.64
N ARG A 150 2.09 -5.05 -3.48
CA ARG A 150 1.77 -3.73 -2.89
C ARG A 150 3.01 -2.85 -2.70
N ALA A 151 4.07 -3.42 -2.12
CA ALA A 151 5.30 -2.69 -1.82
C ALA A 151 5.94 -2.11 -3.10
N ASP A 152 5.98 -2.90 -4.18
CA ASP A 152 6.57 -2.46 -5.45
C ASP A 152 5.76 -1.30 -6.07
N ARG A 153 4.42 -1.37 -6.01
CA ARG A 153 3.57 -0.25 -6.47
C ARG A 153 3.82 1.02 -5.68
N LEU A 154 3.90 0.93 -4.34
CA LEU A 154 4.12 2.07 -3.46
C LEU A 154 5.49 2.71 -3.70
N VAL A 155 6.54 1.90 -3.82
CA VAL A 155 7.88 2.42 -4.13
C VAL A 155 7.89 3.10 -5.49
N ALA A 156 7.34 2.47 -6.52
CA ALA A 156 7.32 3.03 -7.88
C ALA A 156 6.58 4.38 -7.93
N VAL A 157 5.40 4.47 -7.31
CA VAL A 157 4.62 5.72 -7.32
C VAL A 157 5.30 6.81 -6.48
N LEU A 158 5.73 6.51 -5.25
CA LEU A 158 6.32 7.52 -4.36
C LEU A 158 7.64 8.06 -4.91
N VAL A 159 8.54 7.18 -5.39
CA VAL A 159 9.82 7.61 -5.95
C VAL A 159 9.58 8.51 -7.17
N THR A 160 8.69 8.10 -8.08
CA THR A 160 8.44 8.87 -9.30
C THR A 160 7.75 10.20 -9.00
N THR A 161 6.75 10.21 -8.12
CA THR A 161 6.08 11.45 -7.67
C THR A 161 7.07 12.40 -6.98
N GLY A 162 7.97 11.88 -6.15
CA GLY A 162 9.01 12.69 -5.51
C GLY A 162 9.95 13.36 -6.53
N PHE A 163 10.39 12.61 -7.55
CA PHE A 163 11.21 13.17 -8.62
C PHE A 163 10.46 14.17 -9.50
N VAL A 164 9.18 13.94 -9.79
CA VAL A 164 8.34 14.93 -10.46
C VAL A 164 8.25 16.21 -9.63
N GLY A 165 8.09 16.08 -8.30
CA GLY A 165 8.17 17.20 -7.37
C GLY A 165 9.53 17.93 -7.34
N LEU A 166 10.60 17.32 -7.86
CA LEU A 166 11.93 17.92 -8.05
C LEU A 166 12.14 18.51 -9.45
N GLY A 167 11.12 18.47 -10.31
CA GLY A 167 11.18 19.00 -11.68
C GLY A 167 11.36 17.95 -12.78
N LEU A 168 11.25 16.65 -12.46
CA LEU A 168 11.14 15.63 -13.51
C LEU A 168 9.82 15.82 -14.30
N PRO A 169 9.80 15.60 -15.62
CA PRO A 169 8.57 15.74 -16.40
C PRO A 169 7.43 14.82 -15.95
N ASP A 170 6.20 15.35 -15.87
CA ASP A 170 5.00 14.60 -15.45
C ASP A 170 4.77 13.32 -16.28
N VAL A 171 5.15 13.33 -17.55
CA VAL A 171 5.05 12.16 -18.46
C VAL A 171 5.71 10.90 -17.89
N VAL A 172 6.75 11.05 -17.06
CA VAL A 172 7.40 9.90 -16.41
C VAL A 172 6.46 9.25 -15.41
N LEU A 173 5.76 10.05 -14.59
CA LEU A 173 4.74 9.55 -13.68
C LEU A 173 3.55 8.97 -14.45
N THR A 174 3.12 9.59 -15.55
CA THR A 174 2.08 9.05 -16.43
C THR A 174 2.42 7.63 -16.90
N VAL A 175 3.64 7.42 -17.40
CA VAL A 175 4.11 6.10 -17.86
C VAL A 175 4.14 5.10 -16.70
N VAL A 176 4.66 5.49 -15.53
CA VAL A 176 4.69 4.62 -14.35
C VAL A 176 3.28 4.23 -13.92
N LEU A 177 2.33 5.17 -13.85
CA LEU A 177 0.93 4.88 -13.51
C LEU A 177 0.26 3.98 -14.55
N ALA A 178 0.54 4.17 -15.84
CA ALA A 178 0.04 3.27 -16.89
C ALA A 178 0.55 1.83 -16.70
N LEU A 179 1.84 1.66 -16.45
CA LEU A 179 2.44 0.34 -16.20
C LEU A 179 1.88 -0.30 -14.93
N LEU A 180 1.70 0.48 -13.85
CA LEU A 180 1.11 -0.01 -12.61
C LEU A 180 -0.36 -0.40 -12.78
N ALA A 181 -1.15 0.35 -13.55
CA ALA A 181 -2.53 0.01 -13.86
C ALA A 181 -2.60 -1.31 -14.63
N VAL A 182 -1.79 -1.47 -15.70
CA VAL A 182 -1.72 -2.71 -16.47
C VAL A 182 -1.28 -3.89 -15.60
N ALA A 183 -0.21 -3.73 -14.81
CA ALA A 183 0.29 -4.79 -13.93
C ALA A 183 -0.73 -5.17 -12.84
N SER A 184 -1.49 -4.21 -12.33
CA SER A 184 -2.57 -4.45 -11.36
C SER A 184 -3.73 -5.20 -12.01
N LEU A 185 -4.14 -4.83 -13.23
CA LEU A 185 -5.17 -5.55 -13.98
C LEU A 185 -4.76 -7.01 -14.25
N VAL A 186 -3.53 -7.22 -14.72
CA VAL A 186 -2.98 -8.58 -14.93
C VAL A 186 -3.01 -9.37 -13.63
N THR A 187 -2.64 -8.74 -12.50
CA THR A 187 -2.66 -9.38 -11.18
C THR A 187 -4.08 -9.76 -10.74
N VAL A 188 -5.08 -8.91 -10.99
CA VAL A 188 -6.50 -9.24 -10.74
C VAL A 188 -6.89 -10.49 -11.52
N VAL A 189 -6.59 -10.53 -12.82
CA VAL A 189 -6.91 -11.69 -13.68
C VAL A 189 -6.20 -12.96 -13.17
N GLN A 190 -4.92 -12.88 -12.82
CA GLN A 190 -4.16 -14.00 -12.27
C GLN A 190 -4.82 -14.55 -10.99
N ARG A 191 -5.23 -13.68 -10.07
CA ARG A 191 -5.90 -14.08 -8.82
C ARG A 191 -7.28 -14.71 -9.09
N MET A 192 -8.06 -14.14 -10.00
CA MET A 192 -9.36 -14.70 -10.38
C MET A 192 -9.23 -16.09 -11.02
N LEU A 193 -8.24 -16.29 -11.90
CA LEU A 193 -7.98 -17.58 -12.53
C LEU A 193 -7.53 -18.63 -11.50
N GLU A 194 -6.71 -18.24 -10.52
CA GLU A 194 -6.27 -19.13 -9.45
C GLU A 194 -7.44 -19.57 -8.56
N VAL A 195 -8.28 -18.62 -8.12
CA VAL A 195 -9.49 -18.94 -7.35
C VAL A 195 -10.46 -19.81 -8.15
N ARG A 196 -10.64 -19.53 -9.45
CA ARG A 196 -11.48 -20.37 -10.33
C ARG A 196 -10.98 -21.81 -10.41
N ARG A 197 -9.66 -22.03 -10.49
CA ARG A 197 -9.07 -23.37 -10.50
C ARG A 197 -9.33 -24.12 -9.18
N GLN A 198 -9.21 -23.45 -8.05
CA GLN A 198 -9.49 -24.05 -6.74
C GLN A 198 -10.99 -24.39 -6.60
N ALA A 199 -11.87 -23.46 -6.96
CA ALA A 199 -13.31 -23.65 -6.88
C ALA A 199 -13.82 -24.83 -7.74
N LEU A 200 -13.25 -25.03 -8.94
CA LEU A 200 -13.61 -26.15 -9.82
C LEU A 200 -13.05 -27.51 -9.35
N ARG A 201 -12.02 -27.51 -8.51
CA ARG A 201 -11.45 -28.73 -7.90
C ARG A 201 -12.13 -29.13 -6.60
N ALA A 202 -12.84 -28.20 -5.96
CA ALA A 202 -13.64 -28.50 -4.79
C ALA A 202 -14.81 -29.42 -5.22
N VAL A 203 -14.84 -30.64 -4.68
CA VAL A 203 -15.98 -31.56 -4.86
C VAL A 203 -17.21 -30.85 -4.28
N PRO A 204 -18.34 -30.76 -5.02
CA PRO A 204 -19.56 -30.17 -4.47
C PRO A 204 -19.96 -30.95 -3.20
N PRO A 205 -20.48 -30.27 -2.16
CA PRO A 205 -21.06 -31.00 -1.03
C PRO A 205 -22.15 -31.95 -1.54
N PRO A 206 -22.32 -33.14 -0.93
CA PRO A 206 -23.39 -34.04 -1.32
C PRO A 206 -24.74 -33.29 -1.25
N ALA A 207 -25.57 -33.49 -2.27
CA ALA A 207 -26.91 -32.92 -2.30
C ALA A 207 -27.72 -33.39 -1.07
N PRO A 208 -28.60 -32.55 -0.51
CA PRO A 208 -29.44 -32.90 0.63
C PRO A 208 -30.39 -34.06 0.33
#